data_AF-A0A955IFA8-F1
#
_entry.id   AF-A0A955IFA8-F1
#
_cell.length_a   1.000
_cell.length_b   1.000
_cell.length_c   1.000
_cell.angle_alpha   90.00
_cell.angle_beta   90.00
_cell.angle_gamma   90.00
#
_symmetry.space_group_name_H-M   'P 1'
#
loop_
_entity.id
_entity.type
_entity.pdbx_description
1 polymer ?
#
loop_
_entity_poly.entity_id
_entity_poly.type
_entity_poly.pdbx_seq_one_letter_code
_entity_poly.pdbx_strand_id
1 'polypeptide(L)'
;MSVFNLHSQYQPSGDQPLAIDYISAGIEKGIKNQTIIGATGTGKTFTMANIIQNVSKPTIILSHNKTLAAQLFSEMQEFFPENKVSYFVSYYDYYQPEAYVPSRDLYIEKDSDINETIERYRNTATQNLLSERDVIIVATVSCIYGLGNPEDYGNLSFKLSVGDVLNRDRLFTRLGDLQYERRQNDFSIGTFRVRGEIVDINLFTADDRAVRLEFFGDELESIKLINPISGEFIDKVNEITIFPAKHYATSQEKLNAAIKDIERDLEIELKELRDAGKIIEEARLKQRVMYDLEMIQETGFTKGIENYSRYIDRRAPGTAGACLLDYFPDDYLMFIDESHITVPQIGGMYEGDRSRKTNLVDYGFRMKAALDNRPLKFEEFRRRLNQVVYVSATPKDYEISLSKESAREVLK
;
A
#
# COMPACT_ATOMS: atom_id res chain seq x y z
N MET A 1 -2.69 -29.49 -1.81
CA MET A 1 -1.33 -29.13 -1.37
C MET A 1 -1.40 -27.71 -0.84
N SER A 2 -0.67 -27.40 0.24
CA SER A 2 -0.55 -26.02 0.75
C SER A 2 -0.04 -25.10 -0.36
N VAL A 3 -0.55 -23.88 -0.42
CA VAL A 3 -0.08 -22.88 -1.41
C VAL A 3 1.28 -22.29 -0.96
N PHE A 4 1.58 -22.35 0.34
CA PHE A 4 2.85 -21.91 0.91
C PHE A 4 3.79 -23.09 1.16
N ASN A 5 5.08 -22.91 0.85
CA ASN A 5 6.12 -23.93 1.01
C ASN A 5 7.18 -23.45 2.01
N LEU A 6 7.10 -23.93 3.26
CA LEU A 6 8.03 -23.57 4.33
C LEU A 6 9.35 -24.34 4.18
N HIS A 7 10.43 -23.61 3.97
CA HIS A 7 11.80 -24.11 3.99
C HIS A 7 12.43 -23.85 5.35
N SER A 8 12.88 -24.92 6.03
CA SER A 8 13.61 -24.80 7.29
C SER A 8 14.46 -26.05 7.53
N GLN A 9 15.64 -25.85 8.13
CA GLN A 9 16.46 -26.96 8.65
C GLN A 9 16.00 -27.43 10.04
N TYR A 10 15.09 -26.67 10.67
CA TYR A 10 14.59 -26.92 12.01
C TYR A 10 13.18 -27.53 11.94
N GLN A 11 12.87 -28.40 12.89
CA GLN A 11 11.50 -28.87 13.14
C GLN A 11 10.93 -28.16 14.37
N PRO A 12 9.59 -27.91 14.41
CA PRO A 12 8.96 -27.38 15.61
C PRO A 12 9.31 -28.20 16.85
N SER A 13 9.72 -27.52 17.92
CA SER A 13 10.18 -28.17 19.16
C SER A 13 9.68 -27.44 20.41
N GLY A 14 9.81 -28.08 21.58
CA GLY A 14 9.25 -27.55 22.83
C GLY A 14 7.72 -27.42 22.74
N ASP A 15 7.21 -26.24 23.09
CA ASP A 15 5.76 -25.93 23.05
C ASP A 15 5.26 -25.51 21.65
N GLN A 16 6.17 -25.32 20.67
CA GLN A 16 5.80 -24.85 19.33
C GLN A 16 4.78 -25.77 18.61
N PRO A 17 4.91 -27.11 18.60
CA PRO A 17 3.95 -27.97 17.91
C PRO A 17 2.52 -27.79 18.41
N LEU A 18 2.34 -27.71 19.74
CA LEU A 18 1.04 -27.51 20.37
C LEU A 18 0.44 -26.16 20.00
N ALA A 19 1.25 -25.09 20.06
CA ALA A 19 0.80 -23.76 19.67
C ALA A 19 0.41 -23.68 18.19
N ILE A 20 1.20 -24.29 17.31
CA ILE A 20 0.93 -24.35 15.87
C ILE A 20 -0.40 -25.05 15.61
N ASP A 21 -0.57 -26.27 16.15
CA ASP A 21 -1.77 -27.09 15.94
C ASP A 21 -3.01 -26.38 16.47
N TYR A 22 -2.92 -25.81 17.68
CA TYR A 22 -4.02 -25.12 18.31
C TYR A 22 -4.47 -23.90 17.52
N ILE A 23 -3.53 -23.00 17.18
CA ILE A 23 -3.86 -21.75 16.49
C ILE A 23 -4.36 -22.04 15.08
N SER A 24 -3.74 -23.01 14.37
CA SER A 24 -4.18 -23.43 13.04
C SER A 24 -5.60 -23.99 13.08
N ALA A 25 -5.89 -24.90 14.00
CA ALA A 25 -7.24 -25.45 14.18
C ALA A 25 -8.27 -24.37 14.56
N GLY A 26 -7.87 -23.38 15.36
CA GLY A 26 -8.71 -22.21 15.65
C GLY A 26 -9.02 -21.37 14.42
N ILE A 27 -8.03 -21.15 13.55
CA ILE A 27 -8.22 -20.43 12.29
C ILE A 27 -9.19 -21.19 11.38
N GLU A 28 -9.00 -22.49 11.22
CA GLU A 28 -9.87 -23.36 10.42
C GLU A 28 -11.31 -23.41 10.94
N LYS A 29 -11.50 -23.34 12.27
CA LYS A 29 -12.82 -23.24 12.91
C LYS A 29 -13.46 -21.85 12.80
N GLY A 30 -12.78 -20.88 12.19
CA GLY A 30 -13.29 -19.52 12.02
C GLY A 30 -13.18 -18.65 13.28
N ILE A 31 -12.32 -19.00 14.25
CA ILE A 31 -12.06 -18.15 15.42
C ILE A 31 -11.42 -16.85 14.93
N LYS A 32 -12.05 -15.72 15.24
CA LYS A 32 -11.62 -14.39 14.75
C LYS A 32 -10.38 -13.85 15.44
N ASN A 33 -10.23 -14.10 16.75
CA ASN A 33 -9.16 -13.50 17.55
C ASN A 33 -8.49 -14.60 18.38
N GLN A 34 -7.18 -14.69 18.27
CA GLN A 34 -6.36 -15.64 19.02
C GLN A 34 -5.10 -14.94 19.55
N THR A 35 -4.52 -15.44 20.63
CA THR A 35 -3.31 -14.86 21.22
C THR A 35 -2.24 -15.92 21.45
N ILE A 36 -1.04 -15.65 20.93
CA ILE A 36 0.18 -16.41 21.23
C ILE A 36 0.96 -15.62 22.28
N ILE A 37 1.11 -16.21 23.46
CA ILE A 37 1.90 -15.68 24.57
C ILE A 37 3.28 -16.31 24.50
N GLY A 38 4.26 -15.65 23.90
CA GLY A 38 5.59 -16.23 23.69
C GLY A 38 6.70 -15.41 24.31
N ALA A 39 7.54 -16.04 25.13
CA ALA A 39 8.74 -15.40 25.66
C ALA A 39 9.73 -15.05 24.53
N THR A 40 10.57 -14.05 24.74
CA THR A 40 11.62 -13.67 23.78
C THR A 40 12.56 -14.85 23.53
N GLY A 41 12.86 -15.14 22.27
CA GLY A 41 13.75 -16.25 21.88
C GLY A 41 13.06 -17.60 21.70
N THR A 42 11.74 -17.72 21.93
CA THR A 42 10.98 -18.99 21.76
C THR A 42 10.66 -19.35 20.31
N GLY A 43 11.17 -18.61 19.32
CA GLY A 43 10.92 -18.87 17.90
C GLY A 43 9.50 -18.49 17.44
N LYS A 44 8.99 -17.33 17.89
CA LYS A 44 7.66 -16.80 17.52
C LYS A 44 7.49 -16.71 15.99
N THR A 45 8.50 -16.22 15.27
CA THR A 45 8.44 -16.13 13.79
C THR A 45 8.30 -17.49 13.13
N PHE A 46 9.08 -18.49 13.57
CA PHE A 46 8.97 -19.84 13.01
C PHE A 46 7.61 -20.48 13.33
N THR A 47 7.04 -20.20 14.50
CA THR A 47 5.67 -20.59 14.86
C THR A 47 4.66 -19.96 13.90
N MET A 48 4.76 -18.65 13.64
CA MET A 48 3.90 -17.96 12.66
C MET A 48 4.02 -18.57 11.26
N ALA A 49 5.25 -18.85 10.80
CA ALA A 49 5.49 -19.44 9.48
C ALA A 49 4.81 -20.82 9.33
N ASN A 50 4.92 -21.70 10.34
CA ASN A 50 4.22 -22.99 10.32
C ASN A 50 2.69 -22.82 10.26
N ILE A 51 2.14 -21.87 11.03
CA ILE A 51 0.70 -21.57 10.99
C ILE A 51 0.28 -21.09 9.59
N ILE A 52 1.05 -20.18 8.97
CA ILE A 52 0.77 -19.67 7.60
C ILE A 52 0.74 -20.83 6.59
N GLN A 53 1.73 -21.73 6.65
CA GLN A 53 1.74 -22.93 5.81
C GLN A 53 0.49 -23.78 6.01
N ASN A 54 0.16 -24.10 7.26
CA ASN A 54 -0.96 -24.99 7.58
C ASN A 54 -2.30 -24.43 7.08
N VAL A 55 -2.56 -23.14 7.30
CA VAL A 55 -3.87 -22.53 6.96
C VAL A 55 -3.94 -22.03 5.52
N SER A 56 -2.79 -21.82 4.87
CA SER A 56 -2.67 -21.42 3.46
C SER A 56 -3.49 -20.18 3.08
N LYS A 57 -3.37 -19.10 3.86
CA LYS A 57 -4.08 -17.83 3.62
C LYS A 57 -3.12 -16.70 3.27
N PRO A 58 -3.49 -15.77 2.36
CA PRO A 58 -2.81 -14.49 2.21
C PRO A 58 -2.67 -13.84 3.58
N THR A 59 -1.45 -13.44 3.93
CA THR A 59 -1.13 -13.05 5.31
C THR A 59 -0.48 -11.68 5.36
N ILE A 60 -0.88 -10.86 6.34
CA ILE A 60 -0.16 -9.64 6.74
C ILE A 60 0.43 -9.81 8.14
N ILE A 61 1.70 -9.44 8.31
CA ILE A 61 2.39 -9.40 9.60
C ILE A 61 2.67 -7.93 9.92
N LEU A 62 2.00 -7.41 10.95
CA LEU A 62 2.11 -6.01 11.34
C LEU A 62 3.08 -5.85 12.51
N SER A 63 4.10 -5.01 12.35
CA SER A 63 5.05 -4.65 13.41
C SER A 63 5.06 -3.15 13.68
N HIS A 64 5.36 -2.75 14.92
CA HIS A 64 5.28 -1.36 15.36
C HIS A 64 6.44 -0.46 14.88
N ASN A 65 7.53 -1.05 14.38
CA ASN A 65 8.70 -0.30 13.93
C ASN A 65 9.36 -0.93 12.69
N LYS A 66 10.12 -0.12 11.94
CA LYS A 66 10.78 -0.55 10.69
C LYS A 66 11.88 -1.60 10.92
N THR A 67 12.56 -1.58 12.06
CA THR A 67 13.66 -2.51 12.35
C THR A 67 13.17 -3.94 12.52
N LEU A 68 12.15 -4.14 13.35
CA LEU A 68 11.51 -5.45 13.54
C LEU A 68 10.79 -5.90 12.26
N ALA A 69 10.14 -4.98 11.56
CA ALA A 69 9.53 -5.29 10.27
C ALA A 69 10.55 -5.79 9.24
N ALA A 70 11.74 -5.19 9.17
CA ALA A 70 12.82 -5.64 8.28
C ALA A 70 13.36 -7.03 8.69
N GLN A 71 13.49 -7.30 10.00
CA GLN A 71 13.90 -8.61 10.51
C GLN A 71 12.87 -9.68 10.14
N LEU A 72 11.60 -9.44 10.43
CA LEU A 72 10.50 -10.36 10.08
C LEU A 72 10.40 -10.58 8.57
N PHE A 73 10.64 -9.54 7.76
CA PHE A 73 10.68 -9.66 6.30
C PHE A 73 11.81 -10.60 5.84
N SER A 74 13.03 -10.40 6.35
CA SER A 74 14.17 -11.26 6.04
C SER A 74 13.92 -12.72 6.46
N GLU A 75 13.43 -12.94 7.68
CA GLU A 75 13.11 -14.28 8.19
C GLU A 75 12.02 -14.95 7.34
N MET A 76 10.96 -14.22 6.95
CA MET A 76 9.90 -14.76 6.10
C MET A 76 10.38 -15.06 4.67
N GLN A 77 11.30 -14.26 4.11
CA GLN A 77 11.92 -14.56 2.82
C GLN A 77 12.76 -15.85 2.86
N GLU A 78 13.50 -16.08 3.95
CA GLU A 78 14.26 -17.32 4.15
C GLU A 78 13.33 -18.53 4.33
N PHE A 79 12.21 -18.35 5.05
CA PHE A 79 11.22 -19.40 5.26
C PHE A 79 10.39 -19.71 4.02
N PHE A 80 10.12 -18.73 3.15
CA PHE A 80 9.26 -18.90 1.98
C PHE A 80 9.93 -18.38 0.69
N PRO A 81 11.07 -18.95 0.28
CA PRO A 81 11.84 -18.47 -0.88
C PRO A 81 11.11 -18.65 -2.22
N GLU A 82 10.10 -19.52 -2.25
CA GLU A 82 9.30 -19.83 -3.44
C GLU A 82 7.97 -19.05 -3.50
N ASN A 83 7.58 -18.38 -2.41
CA ASN A 83 6.32 -17.62 -2.33
C ASN A 83 6.54 -16.10 -2.36
N LYS A 84 5.46 -15.34 -2.49
CA LYS A 84 5.51 -13.87 -2.59
C LYS A 84 5.60 -13.20 -1.22
N VAL A 85 6.81 -13.09 -0.69
CA VAL A 85 7.09 -12.31 0.53
C VAL A 85 7.40 -10.86 0.15
N SER A 86 6.59 -9.91 0.63
CA SER A 86 6.68 -8.48 0.30
C SER A 86 6.82 -7.60 1.55
N TYR A 87 7.39 -6.41 1.36
CA TYR A 87 7.65 -5.44 2.44
C TYR A 87 6.85 -4.15 2.24
N PHE A 88 6.12 -3.70 3.26
CA PHE A 88 5.24 -2.54 3.16
C PHE A 88 5.37 -1.59 4.36
N VAL A 89 6.31 -0.66 4.24
CA VAL A 89 6.54 0.38 5.25
C VAL A 89 6.50 1.77 4.63
N SER A 90 6.63 2.81 5.45
CA SER A 90 6.82 4.16 4.94
C SER A 90 8.10 4.21 4.08
N TYR A 91 7.90 4.51 2.81
CA TYR A 91 8.91 4.82 1.80
C TYR A 91 9.64 6.15 2.00
N TYR A 92 9.32 6.91 3.05
CA TYR A 92 10.11 8.08 3.41
C TYR A 92 11.28 7.70 4.31
N ASP A 93 12.50 8.07 3.91
CA ASP A 93 13.69 8.04 4.77
C ASP A 93 13.69 9.23 5.73
N TYR A 94 13.31 10.39 5.20
CA TYR A 94 13.00 11.59 5.96
C TYR A 94 11.59 12.08 5.60
N TYR A 95 10.80 12.44 6.62
CA TYR A 95 9.47 12.99 6.40
C TYR A 95 9.16 14.11 7.39
N GLN A 96 9.05 15.32 6.86
CA GLN A 96 8.48 16.47 7.55
C GLN A 96 7.06 16.71 7.03
N PRO A 97 6.05 16.50 7.88
CA PRO A 97 4.68 16.78 7.49
C PRO A 97 4.45 18.28 7.28
N GLU A 98 3.59 18.63 6.33
CA GLU A 98 3.00 19.98 6.26
C GLU A 98 2.28 20.29 7.57
N ALA A 99 2.54 21.46 8.15
CA ALA A 99 1.91 21.91 9.39
C ALA A 99 1.86 23.43 9.48
N TYR A 100 0.92 23.94 10.25
CA TYR A 100 0.88 25.34 10.64
C TYR A 100 0.82 25.45 12.16
N VAL A 101 1.67 26.31 12.72
CA VAL A 101 1.79 26.57 14.16
C VAL A 101 1.27 27.97 14.45
N PRO A 102 -0.02 28.13 14.83
CA PRO A 102 -0.65 29.44 14.94
C PRO A 102 0.04 30.37 15.95
N SER A 103 0.54 29.83 17.06
CA SER A 103 1.20 30.61 18.11
C SER A 103 2.49 31.31 17.67
N ARG A 104 3.06 30.92 16.52
CA ARG A 104 4.29 31.50 15.96
C ARG A 104 4.10 32.04 14.55
N ASP A 105 2.88 31.99 14.01
CA ASP A 105 2.57 32.24 12.60
C ASP A 105 3.56 31.54 11.64
N LEU A 106 3.90 30.27 11.97
CA LEU A 106 4.90 29.51 11.24
C LEU A 106 4.22 28.45 10.38
N TYR A 107 4.33 28.62 9.06
CA TYR A 107 4.02 27.56 8.10
C TYR A 107 5.26 26.71 7.86
N ILE A 108 5.08 25.39 8.01
CA ILE A 108 6.11 24.39 7.82
C ILE A 108 5.76 23.65 6.53
N GLU A 109 6.59 23.82 5.50
CA GLU A 109 6.42 23.11 4.24
C GLU A 109 6.65 21.61 4.38
N LYS A 110 5.92 20.85 3.55
CA LYS A 110 6.16 19.42 3.36
C LYS A 110 7.53 19.25 2.70
N ASP A 111 8.43 18.62 3.43
CA ASP A 111 9.73 18.20 2.96
C ASP A 111 9.89 16.71 3.23
N SER A 112 10.40 15.97 2.25
CA SER A 112 10.47 14.52 2.34
C SER A 112 11.48 13.95 1.37
N ASP A 113 12.21 12.95 1.83
CA ASP A 113 13.12 12.16 1.01
C ASP A 113 12.51 10.77 0.80
N ILE A 114 12.38 10.35 -0.45
CA ILE A 114 11.73 9.10 -0.84
C ILE A 114 12.80 8.06 -1.13
N ASN A 115 12.69 6.93 -0.44
CA ASN A 115 13.45 5.73 -0.73
C ASN A 115 12.76 4.96 -1.86
N GLU A 116 13.30 5.08 -3.07
CA GLU A 116 12.79 4.41 -4.28
C GLU A 116 12.71 2.89 -4.09
N THR A 117 13.68 2.28 -3.39
CA THR A 117 13.68 0.83 -3.13
C THR A 117 12.45 0.42 -2.30
N ILE A 118 12.12 1.17 -1.25
CA ILE A 118 10.93 0.89 -0.44
C ILE A 118 9.65 1.18 -1.23
N GLU A 119 9.62 2.20 -2.07
CA GLU A 119 8.48 2.47 -2.96
C GLU A 119 8.20 1.31 -3.92
N ARG A 120 9.26 0.71 -4.48
CA ARG A 120 9.17 -0.49 -5.31
C ARG A 120 8.65 -1.69 -4.54
N TYR A 121 9.11 -1.91 -3.30
CA TYR A 121 8.56 -2.96 -2.44
C TYR A 121 7.07 -2.78 -2.18
N ARG A 122 6.63 -1.54 -1.95
CA ARG A 122 5.20 -1.23 -1.75
C ARG A 122 4.35 -1.51 -2.98
N ASN A 123 4.82 -1.11 -4.17
CA ASN A 123 4.13 -1.40 -5.43
C ASN A 123 4.04 -2.90 -5.67
N THR A 124 5.14 -3.62 -5.47
CA THR A 124 5.20 -5.09 -5.59
C THR A 124 4.20 -5.76 -4.65
N ALA A 125 4.10 -5.29 -3.41
CA ALA A 125 3.17 -5.84 -2.42
C ALA A 125 1.70 -5.73 -2.89
N THR A 126 1.29 -4.56 -3.39
CA THR A 126 -0.08 -4.35 -3.90
C THR A 126 -0.35 -5.14 -5.18
N GLN A 127 0.64 -5.26 -6.08
CA GLN A 127 0.49 -6.03 -7.32
C GLN A 127 0.40 -7.53 -7.05
N ASN A 128 1.21 -8.05 -6.12
CA ASN A 128 1.16 -9.45 -5.69
C ASN A 128 -0.22 -9.79 -5.12
N LEU A 129 -0.82 -8.94 -4.28
CA LEU A 129 -2.16 -9.18 -3.74
C LEU A 129 -3.26 -9.23 -4.80
N LEU A 130 -3.10 -8.48 -5.89
CA LEU A 130 -4.06 -8.48 -7.00
C LEU A 130 -3.86 -9.65 -7.97
N SER A 131 -2.71 -10.31 -7.92
CA SER A 131 -2.32 -11.34 -8.90
C SER A 131 -2.30 -12.75 -8.31
N GLU A 132 -1.94 -12.90 -7.04
CA GLU A 132 -1.59 -14.17 -6.41
C GLU A 132 -2.24 -14.33 -5.03
N ARG A 133 -2.28 -15.57 -4.52
CA ARG A 133 -2.80 -15.87 -3.16
C ARG A 133 -1.71 -16.28 -2.17
N ASP A 134 -0.54 -16.71 -2.62
CA ASP A 134 0.58 -17.10 -1.76
C ASP A 134 1.42 -15.89 -1.32
N VAL A 135 0.73 -14.85 -0.81
CA VAL A 135 1.34 -13.57 -0.47
C VAL A 135 1.47 -13.41 1.05
N ILE A 136 2.68 -13.09 1.50
CA ILE A 136 2.96 -12.63 2.87
C ILE A 136 3.45 -11.19 2.78
N ILE A 137 2.76 -10.25 3.43
CA ILE A 137 3.23 -8.86 3.54
C ILE A 137 3.67 -8.58 4.97
N VAL A 138 4.93 -8.18 5.14
CA VAL A 138 5.40 -7.61 6.40
C VAL A 138 5.25 -6.09 6.35
N ALA A 139 4.48 -5.52 7.26
CA ALA A 139 4.10 -4.12 7.23
C ALA A 139 4.29 -3.40 8.57
N THR A 140 4.38 -2.07 8.51
CA THR A 140 4.16 -1.19 9.67
C THR A 140 2.77 -0.56 9.61
N VAL A 141 2.44 0.34 10.53
CA VAL A 141 1.20 1.14 10.49
C VAL A 141 1.00 1.92 9.18
N SER A 142 1.98 1.94 8.26
CA SER A 142 1.74 2.38 6.89
C SER A 142 0.59 1.63 6.19
N CYS A 143 0.24 0.40 6.60
CA CYS A 143 -0.85 -0.37 5.99
C CYS A 143 -2.25 0.23 6.20
N ILE A 144 -2.41 1.12 7.20
CA ILE A 144 -3.69 1.80 7.49
C ILE A 144 -3.76 3.22 6.90
N TYR A 145 -2.74 3.65 6.17
CA TYR A 145 -2.72 4.94 5.47
C TYR A 145 -3.31 4.81 4.06
N GLY A 146 -3.80 5.94 3.55
CA GLY A 146 -4.40 6.05 2.23
C GLY A 146 -3.51 5.50 1.11
N LEU A 147 -4.12 4.69 0.25
CA LEU A 147 -3.63 4.23 -1.04
C LEU A 147 -4.70 4.53 -2.09
N GLY A 148 -4.35 4.39 -3.37
CA GLY A 148 -5.37 4.36 -4.41
C GLY A 148 -6.37 3.23 -4.19
N ASN A 149 -7.57 3.40 -4.73
CA ASN A 149 -8.59 2.36 -4.66
C ASN A 149 -8.10 1.10 -5.40
N PRO A 150 -8.15 -0.10 -4.80
CA PRO A 150 -7.70 -1.35 -5.42
C PRO A 150 -8.45 -1.67 -6.72
N GLU A 151 -9.74 -1.35 -6.79
CA GLU A 151 -10.55 -1.53 -8.01
C GLU A 151 -10.05 -0.62 -9.13
N ASP A 152 -9.76 0.64 -8.83
CA ASP A 152 -9.23 1.58 -9.82
C ASP A 152 -7.82 1.22 -10.26
N TYR A 153 -6.95 0.88 -9.31
CA TYR A 153 -5.59 0.44 -9.58
C TYR A 153 -5.57 -0.84 -10.44
N GLY A 154 -6.45 -1.80 -10.13
CA GLY A 154 -6.62 -3.03 -10.91
C GLY A 154 -7.23 -2.78 -12.29
N ASN A 155 -8.27 -1.95 -12.40
CA ASN A 155 -8.94 -1.66 -13.68
C ASN A 155 -8.05 -0.89 -14.67
N LEU A 156 -7.11 -0.08 -14.16
CA LEU A 156 -6.10 0.56 -15.01
C LEU A 156 -5.09 -0.44 -15.58
N SER A 157 -4.78 -1.49 -14.82
CA SER A 157 -3.83 -2.53 -15.24
C SER A 157 -4.32 -3.26 -16.49
N PHE A 158 -3.40 -3.83 -17.25
CA PHE A 158 -3.77 -4.58 -18.44
C PHE A 158 -2.87 -5.75 -18.74
N LYS A 159 -3.49 -6.81 -19.22
CA LYS A 159 -2.83 -8.04 -19.63
C LYS A 159 -2.43 -7.96 -21.10
N LEU A 160 -1.24 -8.47 -21.38
CA LEU A 160 -0.69 -8.69 -22.71
C LEU A 160 -0.39 -10.18 -22.84
N SER A 161 -0.76 -10.78 -23.98
CA SER A 161 -0.52 -12.18 -24.29
C SER A 161 0.16 -12.32 -25.65
N VAL A 162 1.02 -13.32 -25.80
CA VAL A 162 1.58 -13.68 -27.10
C VAL A 162 0.46 -14.00 -28.08
N GLY A 163 0.50 -13.38 -29.26
CA GLY A 163 -0.54 -13.45 -30.29
C GLY A 163 -1.55 -12.30 -30.26
N ASP A 164 -1.48 -11.39 -29.28
CA ASP A 164 -2.34 -10.20 -29.25
C ASP A 164 -2.05 -9.29 -30.45
N VAL A 165 -3.12 -8.83 -31.12
CA VAL A 165 -3.02 -7.81 -32.19
C VAL A 165 -3.29 -6.44 -31.58
N LEU A 166 -2.25 -5.61 -31.49
CA LEU A 166 -2.26 -4.35 -30.75
C LEU A 166 -1.68 -3.23 -31.60
N ASN A 167 -2.42 -2.12 -31.69
CA ASN A 167 -1.85 -0.89 -32.21
C ASN A 167 -0.84 -0.32 -31.19
N ARG A 168 0.42 -0.17 -31.61
CA ARG A 168 1.52 0.28 -30.74
C ARG A 168 1.30 1.69 -30.15
N ASP A 169 0.73 2.61 -30.91
CA ASP A 169 0.46 3.96 -30.40
C ASP A 169 -0.57 3.92 -29.26
N ARG A 170 -1.58 3.06 -29.36
CA ARG A 170 -2.53 2.82 -28.26
C ARG A 170 -1.84 2.19 -27.04
N LEU A 171 -0.90 1.27 -27.24
CA LEU A 171 -0.10 0.72 -26.14
C LEU A 171 0.67 1.84 -25.42
N PHE A 172 1.28 2.77 -26.16
CA PHE A 172 2.02 3.89 -25.56
C PHE A 172 1.12 4.83 -24.79
N THR A 173 -0.09 5.12 -25.29
CA THR A 173 -1.09 5.89 -24.53
C THR A 173 -1.44 5.20 -23.22
N ARG A 174 -1.73 3.89 -23.26
CA ARG A 174 -2.05 3.12 -22.04
C ARG A 174 -0.90 3.09 -21.04
N LEU A 175 0.35 2.99 -21.50
CA LEU A 175 1.53 3.08 -20.63
C LEU A 175 1.63 4.47 -19.98
N GLY A 176 1.32 5.53 -20.72
CA GLY A 176 1.22 6.88 -20.17
C GLY A 176 0.13 7.02 -19.11
N ASP A 177 -1.05 6.43 -19.33
CA ASP A 177 -2.13 6.39 -18.34
C ASP A 177 -1.71 5.67 -17.05
N LEU A 178 -0.88 4.62 -17.18
CA LEU A 178 -0.23 3.90 -16.08
C LEU A 178 0.94 4.64 -15.43
N GLN A 179 1.21 5.89 -15.83
CA GLN A 179 2.29 6.75 -15.33
C GLN A 179 3.70 6.25 -15.70
N TYR A 180 3.85 5.52 -16.81
CA TYR A 180 5.16 5.21 -17.38
C TYR A 180 5.64 6.32 -18.32
N GLU A 181 6.89 6.71 -18.20
CA GLU A 181 7.50 7.73 -19.06
C GLU A 181 8.22 7.10 -20.26
N ARG A 182 8.03 7.66 -21.45
CA ARG A 182 8.80 7.25 -22.63
C ARG A 182 10.20 7.87 -22.58
N ARG A 183 11.25 7.07 -22.42
CA ARG A 183 12.65 7.52 -22.42
C ARG A 183 13.51 6.64 -23.32
N GLN A 184 14.25 7.24 -24.25
CA GLN A 184 15.05 6.46 -25.21
C GLN A 184 16.44 6.05 -24.67
N ASN A 185 17.12 6.99 -24.02
CA ASN A 185 18.52 6.80 -23.60
C ASN A 185 18.65 6.33 -22.14
N ASP A 186 17.69 6.71 -21.30
CA ASP A 186 17.64 6.39 -19.89
C ASP A 186 16.53 5.36 -19.65
N PHE A 187 16.91 4.09 -19.47
CA PHE A 187 15.95 3.00 -19.21
C PHE A 187 15.81 2.75 -17.71
N SER A 188 15.50 3.83 -16.99
CA SER A 188 15.24 3.83 -15.55
C SER A 188 13.87 3.21 -15.23
N ILE A 189 13.64 2.91 -13.96
CA ILE A 189 12.42 2.26 -13.47
C ILE A 189 11.20 3.15 -13.73
N GLY A 190 10.06 2.55 -14.09
CA GLY A 190 8.86 3.30 -14.45
C GLY A 190 8.94 3.97 -15.83
N THR A 191 9.86 3.52 -16.69
CA THR A 191 10.00 4.03 -18.06
C THR A 191 9.81 2.94 -19.08
N PHE A 192 9.54 3.34 -20.33
CA PHE A 192 9.58 2.45 -21.47
C PHE A 192 10.33 3.08 -22.65
N ARG A 193 10.91 2.23 -23.50
CA ARG A 193 11.65 2.63 -24.71
C ARG A 193 11.23 1.80 -25.90
N VAL A 194 11.43 2.35 -27.09
CA VAL A 194 11.00 1.73 -28.35
C VAL A 194 12.16 1.71 -29.33
N ARG A 195 12.52 0.52 -29.80
CA ARG A 195 13.62 0.26 -30.75
C ARG A 195 13.14 -0.62 -31.89
N GLY A 196 12.68 0.00 -32.98
CA GLY A 196 12.04 -0.71 -34.09
C GLY A 196 10.79 -1.44 -33.59
N GLU A 197 10.77 -2.77 -33.76
CA GLU A 197 9.68 -3.65 -33.34
C GLU A 197 9.77 -4.11 -31.89
N ILE A 198 10.72 -3.58 -31.11
CA ILE A 198 10.92 -3.93 -29.71
C ILE A 198 10.43 -2.80 -28.81
N VAL A 199 9.58 -3.14 -27.84
CA VAL A 199 9.18 -2.26 -26.75
C VAL A 199 9.71 -2.85 -25.45
N ASP A 200 10.65 -2.16 -24.80
CA ASP A 200 11.11 -2.54 -23.46
C ASP A 200 10.39 -1.67 -22.43
N ILE A 201 9.87 -2.27 -21.36
CA ILE A 201 9.17 -1.63 -20.25
C ILE A 201 9.90 -1.99 -18.96
N ASN A 202 10.41 -1.00 -18.22
CA ASN A 202 11.05 -1.19 -16.94
C ASN A 202 9.98 -1.06 -15.83
N LEU A 203 9.53 -2.19 -15.29
CA LEU A 203 8.41 -2.25 -14.34
C LEU A 203 8.75 -1.54 -13.03
N PHE A 204 7.76 -0.87 -12.44
CA PHE A 204 7.90 -0.26 -11.11
C PHE A 204 7.68 -1.29 -9.99
N THR A 205 8.57 -2.28 -9.92
CA THR A 205 8.52 -3.40 -8.96
C THR A 205 9.89 -3.62 -8.33
N ALA A 206 9.94 -4.28 -7.18
CA ALA A 206 11.17 -4.67 -6.48
C ALA A 206 11.92 -5.80 -7.20
N ASP A 207 11.22 -6.56 -8.05
CA ASP A 207 11.85 -7.48 -8.98
C ASP A 207 12.67 -6.66 -9.98
N ASP A 208 14.01 -6.85 -9.99
CA ASP A 208 14.95 -6.19 -10.91
C ASP A 208 14.85 -6.78 -12.33
N ARG A 209 13.64 -6.78 -12.90
CA ARG A 209 13.33 -7.34 -14.22
C ARG A 209 12.54 -6.34 -15.05
N ALA A 210 12.89 -6.23 -16.32
CA ALA A 210 12.14 -5.49 -17.31
C ALA A 210 11.45 -6.45 -18.28
N VAL A 211 10.41 -5.95 -18.94
CA VAL A 211 9.63 -6.68 -19.94
C VAL A 211 10.08 -6.23 -21.33
N ARG A 212 10.41 -7.18 -22.20
CA ARG A 212 10.65 -6.95 -23.62
C ARG A 212 9.50 -7.56 -24.42
N LEU A 213 8.82 -6.70 -25.15
CA LEU A 213 7.77 -7.07 -26.10
C LEU A 213 8.37 -7.01 -27.51
N GLU A 214 8.27 -8.10 -28.25
CA GLU A 214 8.73 -8.20 -29.63
C GLU A 214 7.53 -8.35 -30.57
N PHE A 215 7.41 -7.42 -31.52
CA PHE A 215 6.29 -7.35 -32.45
C PHE A 215 6.68 -7.80 -33.86
N PHE A 216 5.70 -8.29 -34.60
CA PHE A 216 5.75 -8.44 -36.06
C PHE A 216 4.56 -7.71 -36.68
N GLY A 217 4.80 -6.47 -37.12
CA GLY A 217 3.70 -5.57 -37.49
C GLY A 217 2.91 -5.16 -36.24
N ASP A 218 1.64 -5.57 -36.18
CA ASP A 218 0.75 -5.30 -35.04
C ASP A 218 0.60 -6.51 -34.10
N GLU A 219 1.19 -7.67 -34.41
CA GLU A 219 1.09 -8.88 -33.59
C GLU A 219 2.24 -8.98 -32.59
N LEU A 220 1.92 -9.28 -31.32
CA LEU A 220 2.89 -9.52 -30.25
C LEU A 220 3.42 -10.96 -30.34
N GLU A 221 4.59 -11.17 -30.94
CA GLU A 221 5.18 -12.50 -31.13
C GLU A 221 5.82 -13.08 -29.87
N SER A 222 6.36 -12.22 -29.00
CA SER A 222 7.11 -12.70 -27.85
C SER A 222 7.13 -11.71 -26.68
N ILE A 223 7.04 -12.26 -25.46
CA ILE A 223 7.18 -11.54 -24.20
C ILE A 223 8.36 -12.16 -23.45
N LYS A 224 9.40 -11.37 -23.19
CA LYS A 224 10.62 -11.79 -22.50
C LYS A 224 10.82 -10.98 -21.24
N LEU A 225 11.30 -11.63 -20.19
CA LEU A 225 11.86 -10.98 -19.02
C LEU A 225 13.35 -10.78 -19.26
N ILE A 226 13.84 -9.56 -19.04
CA ILE A 226 15.23 -9.19 -19.27
C ILE A 226 15.80 -8.45 -18.06
N ASN A 227 17.12 -8.48 -17.91
CA ASN A 227 17.80 -7.58 -16.98
C ASN A 227 17.70 -6.13 -17.51
N PRO A 228 17.23 -5.17 -16.71
CA PRO A 228 17.02 -3.79 -17.19
C PRO A 228 18.34 -3.07 -17.54
N ILE A 229 19.46 -3.45 -16.93
CA ILE A 229 20.77 -2.83 -17.12
C ILE A 229 21.52 -3.50 -18.28
N SER A 230 21.76 -4.81 -18.20
CA SER A 230 22.54 -5.53 -19.22
C SER A 230 21.73 -5.84 -20.49
N GLY A 231 20.40 -5.89 -20.38
CA GLY A 231 19.51 -6.33 -21.46
C GLY A 231 19.55 -7.84 -21.72
N GLU A 232 20.24 -8.60 -20.87
CA GLU A 232 20.33 -10.06 -20.95
C GLU A 232 18.96 -10.71 -20.75
N PHE A 233 18.73 -11.78 -21.49
CA PHE A 233 17.54 -12.60 -21.36
C PHE A 233 17.54 -13.34 -20.02
N ILE A 234 16.42 -13.28 -19.30
CA ILE A 234 16.20 -14.02 -18.06
C ILE A 234 15.25 -15.18 -18.34
N ASP A 235 14.06 -14.89 -18.86
CA ASP A 235 13.01 -15.89 -19.07
C ASP A 235 12.01 -15.46 -20.17
N LYS A 236 11.18 -16.38 -20.65
CA LYS A 236 10.10 -16.13 -21.60
C LYS A 236 8.76 -16.50 -20.98
N VAL A 237 7.78 -15.61 -21.11
CA VAL A 237 6.42 -15.83 -20.61
C VAL A 237 5.41 -15.72 -21.76
N ASN A 238 4.26 -16.37 -21.62
CA ASN A 238 3.18 -16.30 -22.60
C ASN A 238 2.26 -15.09 -22.37
N GLU A 239 2.23 -14.58 -21.15
CA GLU A 239 1.38 -13.48 -20.75
C GLU A 239 2.03 -12.65 -19.64
N ILE A 240 1.65 -11.39 -19.54
CA ILE A 240 2.08 -10.49 -18.47
C ILE A 240 1.02 -9.42 -18.21
N THR A 241 0.85 -9.03 -16.94
CA THR A 241 0.00 -7.90 -16.54
C THR A 241 0.88 -6.70 -16.23
N ILE A 242 0.59 -5.56 -16.86
CA ILE A 242 1.25 -4.28 -16.59
C ILE A 242 0.36 -3.48 -15.63
N PHE A 243 0.88 -3.23 -14.43
CA PHE A 243 0.22 -2.43 -13.39
C PHE A 243 0.69 -0.96 -13.41
N PRO A 244 -0.10 -0.03 -12.85
CA PRO A 244 0.32 1.37 -12.71
C PRO A 244 1.63 1.51 -11.93
N ALA A 245 2.50 2.41 -12.40
CA ALA A 245 3.78 2.71 -11.74
C ALA A 245 3.61 3.46 -10.41
N LYS A 246 2.43 4.04 -10.15
CA LYS A 246 2.11 4.80 -8.94
C LYS A 246 0.74 4.41 -8.38
N HIS A 247 0.61 4.35 -7.05
CA HIS A 247 -0.64 3.97 -6.38
C HIS A 247 -1.82 4.92 -6.62
N TYR A 248 -1.57 6.22 -6.84
CA TYR A 248 -2.62 7.23 -7.06
C TYR A 248 -2.94 7.49 -8.54
N ALA A 249 -2.57 6.57 -9.43
CA ALA A 249 -2.97 6.66 -10.84
C ALA A 249 -4.49 6.54 -10.95
N THR A 250 -5.11 7.39 -11.77
CA THR A 250 -6.56 7.42 -12.02
C THR A 250 -6.83 7.88 -13.44
N SER A 251 -8.07 7.72 -13.92
CA SER A 251 -8.44 8.10 -15.28
C SER A 251 -8.65 9.61 -15.42
N GLN A 252 -8.39 10.15 -16.61
CA GLN A 252 -8.61 11.56 -16.91
C GLN A 252 -10.09 11.98 -16.73
N GLU A 253 -11.03 11.07 -17.01
CA GLU A 253 -12.46 11.29 -16.79
C GLU A 253 -12.77 11.53 -15.31
N LYS A 254 -12.20 10.70 -14.41
CA LYS A 254 -12.36 10.87 -12.97
C LYS A 254 -11.74 12.16 -12.47
N LEU A 255 -10.55 12.52 -12.96
CA LEU A 255 -9.90 13.79 -12.62
C LEU A 255 -10.75 14.99 -13.02
N ASN A 256 -11.27 15.01 -14.26
CA ASN A 256 -12.11 16.10 -14.75
C ASN A 256 -13.41 16.24 -13.95
N ALA A 257 -13.99 15.13 -13.48
CA ALA A 257 -15.14 15.16 -12.59
C ALA A 257 -14.76 15.69 -11.19
N ALA A 258 -13.64 15.24 -10.64
CA ALA A 258 -13.13 15.67 -9.34
C ALA A 258 -12.82 17.17 -9.33
N ILE A 259 -12.23 17.73 -10.40
CA ILE A 259 -11.95 19.17 -10.52
C ILE A 259 -13.24 19.98 -10.32
N LYS A 260 -14.33 19.63 -11.01
CA LYS A 260 -15.62 20.33 -10.89
C LYS A 260 -16.19 20.26 -9.47
N ASP A 261 -16.06 19.11 -8.81
CA ASP A 261 -16.50 18.93 -7.44
C ASP A 261 -15.65 19.76 -6.46
N ILE A 262 -14.33 19.84 -6.69
CA ILE A 262 -13.40 20.67 -5.90
C ILE A 262 -13.73 22.16 -6.07
N GLU A 263 -13.95 22.64 -7.30
CA GLU A 263 -14.30 24.04 -7.57
C GLU A 263 -15.59 24.44 -6.84
N ARG A 264 -16.63 23.61 -6.91
CA ARG A 264 -17.89 23.86 -6.22
C ARG A 264 -17.70 23.95 -4.70
N ASP A 265 -17.01 22.97 -4.11
CA ASP A 265 -16.81 22.94 -2.66
C ASP A 265 -15.87 24.08 -2.22
N LEU A 266 -14.91 24.48 -3.07
CA LEU A 266 -14.06 25.65 -2.85
C LEU A 266 -14.89 26.93 -2.77
N GLU A 267 -15.82 27.18 -3.69
CA GLU A 267 -16.68 28.36 -3.64
C GLU A 267 -17.47 28.47 -2.33
N ILE A 268 -17.96 27.33 -1.82
CA ILE A 268 -18.66 27.25 -0.54
C ILE A 268 -17.71 27.60 0.62
N GLU A 269 -16.53 26.97 0.68
CA GLU A 269 -15.55 27.22 1.75
C GLU A 269 -15.03 28.67 1.73
N LEU A 270 -14.79 29.25 0.55
CA LEU A 270 -14.37 30.66 0.42
C LEU A 270 -15.46 31.62 0.92
N LYS A 271 -16.73 31.32 0.65
CA LYS A 271 -17.84 32.13 1.17
C LYS A 271 -17.91 32.06 2.70
N GLU A 272 -17.79 30.87 3.28
CA GLU A 272 -17.78 30.72 4.74
C GLU A 272 -16.63 31.49 5.41
N LEU A 273 -15.43 31.44 4.82
CA LEU A 273 -14.27 32.21 5.31
C LEU A 273 -14.53 33.72 5.23
N ARG A 274 -15.09 34.20 4.11
CA ARG A 274 -15.42 35.61 3.91
C ARG A 274 -16.49 36.09 4.89
N ASP A 275 -17.56 35.32 5.08
CA ASP A 275 -18.64 35.62 6.01
C ASP A 275 -18.15 35.63 7.47
N ALA A 276 -17.10 34.85 7.78
CA ALA A 276 -16.42 34.85 9.08
C ALA A 276 -15.34 35.94 9.23
N GLY A 277 -15.13 36.81 8.23
CA GLY A 277 -14.11 37.86 8.25
C GLY A 277 -12.67 37.37 8.07
N LYS A 278 -12.46 36.12 7.67
CA LYS A 278 -11.16 35.48 7.48
C LYS A 278 -10.59 35.72 6.07
N ILE A 279 -10.29 36.97 5.75
CA ILE A 279 -9.91 37.42 4.39
C ILE A 279 -8.57 36.82 3.95
N ILE A 280 -7.61 36.68 4.87
CA ILE A 280 -6.27 36.16 4.55
C ILE A 280 -6.35 34.66 4.25
N GLU A 281 -7.08 33.92 5.07
CA GLU A 281 -7.33 32.49 4.89
C GLU A 281 -8.10 32.23 3.59
N GLU A 282 -9.09 33.05 3.25
CA GLU A 282 -9.81 32.98 1.97
C GLU A 282 -8.83 33.11 0.80
N ALA A 283 -8.03 34.18 0.78
CA ALA A 283 -7.10 34.45 -0.31
C ALA A 283 -6.06 33.34 -0.47
N ARG A 284 -5.52 32.85 0.67
CA ARG A 284 -4.54 31.75 0.73
C ARG A 284 -5.12 30.45 0.17
N LEU A 285 -6.33 30.08 0.61
CA LEU A 285 -7.00 28.85 0.17
C LEU A 285 -7.26 28.90 -1.33
N LYS A 286 -7.83 30.02 -1.81
CA LYS A 286 -8.14 30.21 -3.22
C LYS A 286 -6.90 30.09 -4.09
N GLN A 287 -5.82 30.81 -3.76
CA GLN A 287 -4.60 30.79 -4.56
C GLN A 287 -4.01 29.37 -4.67
N ARG A 288 -3.94 28.64 -3.56
CA ARG A 288 -3.36 27.30 -3.54
C ARG A 288 -4.21 26.30 -4.31
N VAL A 289 -5.52 26.26 -4.07
CA VAL A 289 -6.40 25.28 -4.73
C VAL A 289 -6.48 25.54 -6.22
N MET A 290 -6.56 26.79 -6.67
CA MET A 290 -6.59 27.10 -8.10
C MET A 290 -5.30 26.67 -8.82
N TYR A 291 -4.13 26.88 -8.19
CA TYR A 291 -2.85 26.38 -8.72
C TYR A 291 -2.82 24.85 -8.79
N ASP A 292 -3.26 24.17 -7.73
CA ASP A 292 -3.32 22.71 -7.71
C ASP A 292 -4.26 22.17 -8.81
N LEU A 293 -5.40 22.81 -9.05
CA LEU A 293 -6.35 22.42 -10.10
C LEU A 293 -5.79 22.63 -11.51
N GLU A 294 -5.08 23.74 -11.75
CA GLU A 294 -4.39 24.00 -13.03
C GLU A 294 -3.36 22.90 -13.32
N MET A 295 -2.54 22.56 -12.32
CA MET A 295 -1.56 21.48 -12.44
C MET A 295 -2.19 20.10 -12.72
N ILE A 296 -3.29 19.77 -12.02
CA ILE A 296 -4.03 18.52 -12.26
C ILE A 296 -4.62 18.50 -13.67
N GLN A 297 -5.15 19.63 -14.16
CA GLN A 297 -5.73 19.72 -15.48
C GLN A 297 -4.69 19.58 -16.60
N GLU A 298 -3.50 20.17 -16.44
CA GLU A 298 -2.45 20.14 -17.46
C GLU A 298 -1.64 18.84 -17.46
N THR A 299 -1.36 18.28 -16.28
CA THR A 299 -0.40 17.18 -16.12
C THR A 299 -0.99 15.90 -15.56
N GLY A 300 -2.25 15.93 -15.10
CA GLY A 300 -2.88 14.83 -14.36
C GLY A 300 -2.39 14.69 -12.91
N PHE A 301 -1.51 15.57 -12.44
CA PHE A 301 -0.88 15.47 -11.13
C PHE A 301 -0.59 16.84 -10.48
N THR A 302 -0.52 16.87 -9.14
CA THR A 302 0.04 18.01 -8.39
C THR A 302 0.75 17.50 -7.13
N LYS A 303 1.71 18.28 -6.62
CA LYS A 303 2.35 17.98 -5.33
C LYS A 303 1.30 18.09 -4.22
N GLY A 304 1.05 16.98 -3.52
CA GLY A 304 0.02 16.96 -2.48
C GLY A 304 -1.36 16.54 -2.99
N ILE A 305 -1.45 15.90 -4.16
CA ILE A 305 -2.69 15.38 -4.75
C ILE A 305 -3.50 14.51 -3.78
N GLU A 306 -2.83 13.85 -2.81
CA GLU A 306 -3.48 13.05 -1.78
C GLU A 306 -4.51 13.84 -0.95
N ASN A 307 -4.36 15.17 -0.84
CA ASN A 307 -5.31 16.04 -0.13
C ASN A 307 -6.65 16.18 -0.86
N TYR A 308 -6.71 15.79 -2.14
CA TYR A 308 -7.92 15.75 -2.95
C TYR A 308 -8.46 14.32 -3.13
N SER A 309 -7.86 13.32 -2.48
CA SER A 309 -8.20 11.90 -2.62
C SER A 309 -9.69 11.60 -2.47
N ARG A 310 -10.39 12.29 -1.56
CA ARG A 310 -11.85 12.14 -1.40
C ARG A 310 -12.61 12.38 -2.71
N TYR A 311 -12.25 13.41 -3.45
CA TYR A 311 -12.89 13.76 -4.72
C TYR A 311 -12.50 12.78 -5.82
N ILE A 312 -11.21 12.41 -5.87
CA ILE A 312 -10.67 11.48 -6.86
C ILE A 312 -11.35 10.10 -6.73
N ASP A 313 -11.48 9.61 -5.50
CA ASP A 313 -12.16 8.36 -5.16
C ASP A 313 -13.70 8.49 -5.18
N ARG A 314 -14.24 9.70 -5.37
CA ARG A 314 -15.67 10.03 -5.30
C ARG A 314 -16.38 9.55 -4.02
N ARG A 315 -15.67 9.66 -2.89
CA ARG A 315 -16.14 9.21 -1.58
C ARG A 315 -17.01 10.27 -0.89
N ALA A 316 -17.90 9.81 -0.02
CA ALA A 316 -18.67 10.70 0.84
C ALA A 316 -17.77 11.40 1.89
N PRO A 317 -18.09 12.65 2.30
CA PRO A 317 -17.37 13.36 3.36
C PRO A 317 -17.26 12.54 4.66
N GLY A 318 -16.10 12.62 5.33
CA GLY A 318 -15.84 11.92 6.59
C GLY A 318 -15.43 10.45 6.46
N THR A 319 -15.55 9.84 5.27
CA THR A 319 -15.14 8.45 5.03
C THR A 319 -13.62 8.35 4.87
N ALA A 320 -13.05 7.20 5.24
CA ALA A 320 -11.64 6.92 4.98
C ALA A 320 -11.42 6.51 3.52
N GLY A 321 -10.23 6.79 2.97
CA GLY A 321 -9.79 6.22 1.70
C GLY A 321 -9.47 4.72 1.82
N ALA A 322 -9.19 4.09 0.67
CA ALA A 322 -8.66 2.73 0.65
C ALA A 322 -7.26 2.70 1.28
N CYS A 323 -6.88 1.56 1.84
CA CYS A 323 -5.57 1.30 2.42
C CYS A 323 -5.11 -0.10 2.00
N LEU A 324 -3.93 -0.54 2.47
CA LEU A 324 -3.39 -1.85 2.09
C LEU A 324 -4.36 -2.99 2.45
N LEU A 325 -5.10 -2.87 3.55
CA LEU A 325 -6.03 -3.91 3.99
C LEU A 325 -7.16 -4.13 2.98
N ASP A 326 -7.53 -3.12 2.20
CA ASP A 326 -8.58 -3.23 1.18
C ASP A 326 -8.08 -3.94 -0.10
N TYR A 327 -6.76 -4.18 -0.24
CA TYR A 327 -6.18 -4.98 -1.31
C TYR A 327 -6.15 -6.48 -0.99
N PHE A 328 -6.30 -6.86 0.28
CA PHE A 328 -6.34 -8.26 0.67
C PHE A 328 -7.70 -8.87 0.31
N PRO A 329 -7.75 -10.16 -0.05
CA PRO A 329 -9.02 -10.88 -0.17
C PRO A 329 -9.69 -11.02 1.20
N ASP A 330 -11.02 -11.17 1.21
CA ASP A 330 -11.85 -11.17 2.42
C ASP A 330 -11.43 -12.20 3.48
N ASP A 331 -10.77 -13.29 3.09
CA ASP A 331 -10.40 -14.41 3.95
C ASP A 331 -8.96 -14.36 4.50
N TYR A 332 -8.25 -13.23 4.34
CA TYR A 332 -6.86 -13.05 4.77
C TYR A 332 -6.64 -13.24 6.27
N LEU A 333 -5.38 -13.47 6.65
CA LEU A 333 -4.92 -13.62 8.03
C LEU A 333 -4.02 -12.45 8.44
N MET A 334 -4.20 -11.94 9.66
CA MET A 334 -3.33 -10.91 10.23
C MET A 334 -2.60 -11.44 11.46
N PHE A 335 -1.27 -11.34 11.47
CA PHE A 335 -0.48 -11.40 12.68
C PHE A 335 -0.15 -9.98 13.15
N ILE A 336 -0.28 -9.72 14.44
CA ILE A 336 0.16 -8.46 15.05
C ILE A 336 1.31 -8.77 15.99
N ASP A 337 2.53 -8.54 15.52
CA ASP A 337 3.76 -8.67 16.28
C ASP A 337 3.86 -7.59 17.35
N GLU A 338 4.43 -7.96 18.49
CA GLU A 338 4.47 -7.16 19.71
C GLU A 338 3.17 -6.37 19.96
N SER A 339 2.05 -7.08 19.89
CA SER A 339 0.68 -6.53 19.91
C SER A 339 0.40 -5.51 21.03
N HIS A 340 0.98 -5.71 22.21
CA HIS A 340 0.91 -4.78 23.35
C HIS A 340 1.41 -3.35 23.05
N ILE A 341 2.25 -3.18 22.02
CA ILE A 341 2.75 -1.89 21.51
C ILE A 341 2.04 -1.52 20.20
N THR A 342 1.95 -2.47 19.28
CA THR A 342 1.43 -2.23 17.91
C THR A 342 -0.04 -1.83 17.92
N VAL A 343 -0.89 -2.44 18.75
CA VAL A 343 -2.32 -2.11 18.82
C VAL A 343 -2.57 -0.66 19.31
N PRO A 344 -1.96 -0.19 20.44
CA PRO A 344 -2.05 1.21 20.82
C PRO A 344 -1.55 2.19 19.75
N GLN A 345 -0.48 1.85 19.05
CA GLN A 345 0.07 2.71 17.99
C GLN A 345 -0.94 2.93 16.86
N ILE A 346 -1.61 1.86 16.39
CA ILE A 346 -2.69 1.93 15.38
C ILE A 346 -3.78 2.90 15.85
N GLY A 347 -4.19 2.82 17.12
CA GLY A 347 -5.20 3.70 17.70
C GLY A 347 -4.80 5.18 17.75
N GLY A 348 -3.50 5.48 17.84
CA GLY A 348 -2.98 6.85 17.95
C GLY A 348 -2.78 7.58 16.61
N MET A 349 -2.68 6.86 15.49
CA MET A 349 -2.29 7.47 14.20
C MET A 349 -3.30 8.52 13.69
N TYR A 350 -4.60 8.25 13.83
CA TYR A 350 -5.65 9.16 13.36
C TYR A 350 -5.69 10.48 14.13
N GLU A 351 -5.63 10.45 15.46
CA GLU A 351 -5.75 11.66 16.29
C GLU A 351 -4.58 12.61 16.05
N GLY A 352 -3.36 12.07 15.89
CA GLY A 352 -2.18 12.85 15.53
C GLY A 352 -2.31 13.53 14.16
N ASP A 353 -2.74 12.79 13.14
CA ASP A 353 -2.93 13.34 11.78
C ASP A 353 -4.04 14.42 11.76
N ARG A 354 -5.17 14.14 12.40
CA ARG A 354 -6.31 15.07 12.47
C ARG A 354 -5.94 16.36 13.17
N SER A 355 -5.27 16.29 14.34
CA SER A 355 -4.87 17.48 15.09
C SER A 355 -3.97 18.40 14.25
N ARG A 356 -3.03 17.83 13.48
CA ARG A 356 -2.15 18.58 12.59
C ARG A 356 -2.92 19.24 11.45
N LYS A 357 -3.78 18.49 10.77
CA LYS A 357 -4.50 18.98 9.58
C LYS A 357 -5.60 19.98 9.91
N THR A 358 -6.18 19.91 11.10
CA THR A 358 -7.19 20.88 11.55
C THR A 358 -6.65 22.31 11.50
N ASN A 359 -5.41 22.55 11.96
CA ASN A 359 -4.79 23.86 11.86
C ASN A 359 -4.57 24.30 10.40
N LEU A 360 -4.22 23.39 9.49
CA LEU A 360 -4.06 23.74 8.07
C LEU A 360 -5.40 24.19 7.46
N VAL A 361 -6.50 23.54 7.83
CA VAL A 361 -7.85 23.89 7.35
C VAL A 361 -8.34 25.19 7.96
N ASP A 362 -8.25 25.33 9.29
CA ASP A 362 -8.77 26.49 10.02
C ASP A 362 -8.13 27.82 9.59
N TYR A 363 -6.89 27.73 9.08
CA TYR A 363 -6.09 28.85 8.58
C TYR A 363 -5.96 28.83 7.05
N GLY A 364 -6.83 28.15 6.30
CA GLY A 364 -6.93 28.28 4.84
C GLY A 364 -5.70 27.79 4.04
N PHE A 365 -4.87 26.92 4.61
CA PHE A 365 -3.80 26.23 3.86
C PHE A 365 -4.33 25.03 3.08
N ARG A 366 -5.42 24.40 3.54
CA ARG A 366 -6.03 23.25 2.86
C ARG A 366 -7.56 23.32 2.97
N MET A 367 -8.24 22.72 2.01
CA MET A 367 -9.70 22.55 2.07
C MET A 367 -10.09 21.59 3.20
N LYS A 368 -11.33 21.68 3.69
CA LYS A 368 -11.88 20.72 4.68
C LYS A 368 -11.75 19.27 4.24
N ALA A 369 -11.88 19.01 2.93
CA ALA A 369 -11.72 17.69 2.34
C ALA A 369 -10.35 17.04 2.61
N ALA A 370 -9.30 17.82 2.90
CA ALA A 370 -7.98 17.29 3.23
C ALA A 370 -7.95 16.47 4.53
N LEU A 371 -8.94 16.66 5.42
CA LEU A 371 -9.15 15.85 6.63
C LEU A 371 -9.63 14.43 6.32
N ASP A 372 -10.20 14.20 5.14
CA ASP A 372 -10.68 12.89 4.68
C ASP A 372 -9.56 12.06 4.01
N ASN A 373 -8.40 12.67 3.77
CA ASN A 373 -7.14 11.97 3.52
C ASN A 373 -6.48 11.68 4.87
N ARG A 374 -6.59 10.48 5.40
CA ARG A 374 -6.18 10.18 6.78
C ARG A 374 -5.94 8.69 6.95
N PRO A 375 -5.16 8.27 7.96
CA PRO A 375 -5.17 6.87 8.36
C PRO A 375 -6.56 6.46 8.88
N LEU A 376 -6.78 5.16 8.93
CA LEU A 376 -7.99 4.58 9.52
C LEU A 376 -8.13 4.98 10.99
N LYS A 377 -9.36 5.27 11.41
CA LYS A 377 -9.74 5.23 12.82
C LYS A 377 -9.63 3.80 13.33
N PHE A 378 -9.41 3.63 14.64
CA PHE A 378 -9.30 2.29 15.23
C PHE A 378 -10.52 1.40 14.93
N GLU A 379 -11.72 1.97 14.98
CA GLU A 379 -12.96 1.23 14.64
C GLU A 379 -13.06 0.88 13.14
N GLU A 380 -12.52 1.73 12.26
CA GLU A 380 -12.48 1.43 10.81
C GLU A 380 -11.45 0.34 10.49
N PHE A 381 -10.33 0.30 11.22
CA PHE A 381 -9.37 -0.79 11.19
C PHE A 381 -10.01 -2.09 11.67
N ARG A 382 -10.67 -2.08 12.84
CA ARG A 382 -11.34 -3.27 13.40
C ARG A 382 -12.38 -3.89 12.47
N ARG A 383 -13.13 -3.07 11.73
CA ARG A 383 -14.13 -3.55 10.77
C ARG A 383 -13.53 -4.26 9.55
N ARG A 384 -12.26 -3.99 9.23
CA ARG A 384 -11.54 -4.62 8.11
C ARG A 384 -10.81 -5.91 8.52
N LEU A 385 -10.83 -6.26 9.82
CA LEU A 385 -10.19 -7.47 10.30
C LEU A 385 -11.04 -8.71 9.98
N ASN A 386 -10.39 -9.73 9.42
CA ASN A 386 -11.00 -11.05 9.24
C ASN A 386 -10.65 -11.98 10.42
N GLN A 387 -9.44 -12.56 10.40
CA GLN A 387 -8.89 -13.36 11.49
C GLN A 387 -7.54 -12.79 11.92
N VAL A 388 -7.33 -12.69 13.24
CA VAL A 388 -6.18 -12.02 13.83
C VAL A 388 -5.53 -12.89 14.89
N VAL A 389 -4.21 -13.01 14.81
CA VAL A 389 -3.36 -13.63 15.82
C VAL A 389 -2.48 -12.56 16.45
N TYR A 390 -2.75 -12.25 17.72
CA TYR A 390 -1.94 -11.33 18.53
C TYR A 390 -0.72 -12.07 19.06
N VAL A 391 0.48 -11.56 18.78
CA VAL A 391 1.74 -12.17 19.23
C VAL A 391 2.41 -11.22 20.20
N SER A 392 2.69 -11.67 21.43
CA SER A 392 3.41 -10.87 22.42
C SER A 392 3.90 -11.74 23.59
N ALA A 393 4.98 -11.32 24.25
CA ALA A 393 5.36 -11.87 25.55
C ALA A 393 4.46 -11.34 26.68
N THR A 394 3.86 -10.16 26.50
CA THR A 394 3.16 -9.38 27.52
C THR A 394 1.86 -8.78 26.97
N PRO A 395 0.93 -9.61 26.44
CA PRO A 395 -0.33 -9.11 25.87
C PRO A 395 -1.13 -8.30 26.90
N LYS A 396 -1.77 -7.23 26.46
CA LYS A 396 -2.65 -6.42 27.33
C LYS A 396 -4.05 -7.00 27.39
N ASP A 397 -4.89 -6.41 28.24
CA ASP A 397 -6.28 -6.83 28.45
C ASP A 397 -7.12 -6.82 27.15
N TYR A 398 -6.78 -5.96 26.19
CA TYR A 398 -7.48 -5.89 24.92
C TYR A 398 -7.35 -7.22 24.15
N GLU A 399 -6.13 -7.70 23.95
CA GLU A 399 -5.83 -8.94 23.25
C GLU A 399 -6.40 -10.14 24.02
N ILE A 400 -6.18 -10.15 25.34
CA ILE A 400 -6.60 -11.20 26.28
C ILE A 400 -8.12 -11.36 26.32
N SER A 401 -8.88 -10.26 26.27
CA SER A 401 -10.35 -10.26 26.36
C SER A 401 -11.02 -10.63 25.04
N LEU A 402 -10.38 -10.37 23.90
CA LEU A 402 -10.89 -10.74 22.58
C LEU A 402 -10.75 -12.24 22.29
N SER A 403 -9.73 -12.89 22.85
CA SER A 403 -9.45 -14.33 22.66
C SER A 403 -10.29 -15.25 23.56
N LYS A 404 -11.55 -14.89 23.87
CA LYS A 404 -12.46 -15.59 24.83
C LYS A 404 -12.29 -17.12 24.83
N GLU A 405 -12.04 -17.72 26.01
CA GLU A 405 -11.99 -19.15 26.40
C GLU A 405 -11.30 -20.18 25.46
N SER A 406 -10.91 -19.84 24.24
CA SER A 406 -10.55 -20.82 23.21
C SER A 406 -9.33 -20.46 22.36
N ALA A 407 -8.44 -19.55 22.80
CA ALA A 407 -7.09 -19.45 22.22
C ALA A 407 -6.08 -18.63 23.02
N ARG A 408 -5.52 -19.24 24.06
CA ARG A 408 -4.27 -18.77 24.68
C ARG A 408 -3.29 -19.92 24.71
N GLU A 409 -2.25 -19.81 23.91
CA GLU A 409 -1.13 -20.75 23.94
C GLU A 409 0.12 -20.05 24.42
N VAL A 410 0.86 -20.72 25.32
CA VAL A 410 2.07 -20.17 25.92
C VAL A 410 3.27 -20.91 25.34
N LEU A 411 4.15 -20.16 24.66
CA LEU A 411 5.47 -20.65 24.30
C LEU A 411 6.42 -20.30 25.45
N LYS A 412 6.85 -21.29 26.24
CA LYS A 412 7.72 -21.11 27.40
C LYS A 412 9.20 -21.22 27.10
#